data_AF-A0A7K9L5Q9-F1
#
_entry.id   AF-A0A7K9L5Q9-F1
#
_cell.length_a   1.000
_cell.length_b   1.000
_cell.length_c   1.000
_cell.angle_alpha   90.00
_cell.angle_beta   90.00
_cell.angle_gamma   90.00
#
_symmetry.space_group_name_H-M   'P 1'
#
loop_
_entity.id
_entity.type
_entity.pdbx_description
1 polymer ?
#
loop_
_entity_poly.entity_id
_entity_poly.type
_entity_poly.pdbx_seq_one_letter_code
_entity_poly.pdbx_strand_id
1 'polypeptide(L)'
;APGGACALLQELSEEQSFAISYLDIGEPRAPRCAPQCSELGGEPRVTPLCPPDALSLSGLHQCLVELSTQPTTVCHGAAPSRDGARAQAARNALQYLRIMAGGK
;
A
#
# COMPACT_ATOMS: atom_id res chain seq x y z
N ALA A 1 9.73 17.59 -1.08
CA ALA A 1 9.11 18.51 -2.06
C ALA A 1 7.63 18.17 -2.17
N PRO A 2 6.72 19.14 -2.37
CA PRO A 2 5.28 18.89 -2.50
C PRO A 2 4.88 18.25 -3.85
N GLY A 3 5.74 17.36 -4.39
CA GLY A 3 5.58 16.69 -5.67
C GLY A 3 5.84 15.20 -5.49
N GLY A 4 4.84 14.49 -4.96
CA GLY A 4 4.82 13.04 -4.88
C GLY A 4 3.93 12.45 -5.98
N ALA A 5 3.97 11.13 -6.15
CA ALA A 5 3.11 10.44 -7.11
C ALA A 5 1.61 10.75 -6.92
N CYS A 6 1.15 10.97 -5.68
CA CYS A 6 -0.22 11.37 -5.41
C CYS A 6 -0.58 12.74 -6.00
N ALA A 7 0.34 13.71 -5.95
CA ALA A 7 0.12 15.04 -6.51
C ALA A 7 0.07 15.01 -8.04
N LEU A 8 1.02 14.32 -8.67
CA LEU A 8 1.01 14.13 -10.13
C LEU A 8 -0.24 13.40 -10.62
N LEU A 9 -0.69 12.38 -9.88
CA LEU A 9 -1.91 11.67 -10.22
C LEU A 9 -3.15 12.57 -10.11
N GLN A 10 -3.18 13.45 -9.11
CA GLN A 10 -4.24 14.45 -8.95
C GLN A 10 -4.27 15.43 -10.13
N GLU A 11 -3.13 15.99 -10.52
CA GLU A 11 -3.04 16.90 -11.67
C GLU A 11 -3.55 16.24 -12.95
N LEU A 12 -3.17 14.97 -13.20
CA LEU A 12 -3.67 14.22 -14.35
C LEU A 12 -5.17 13.91 -14.27
N SER A 13 -5.71 13.71 -13.07
CA SER A 13 -7.15 13.53 -12.84
C SER A 13 -7.94 14.76 -13.21
N GLU A 14 -7.43 15.95 -12.88
CA GLU A 14 -8.03 17.22 -13.25
C GLU A 14 -7.95 17.46 -14.77
N GLU A 15 -6.80 17.18 -15.39
CA GLU A 15 -6.61 17.35 -16.83
C GLU A 15 -7.48 16.38 -17.66
N GLN A 16 -7.54 15.12 -17.25
CA GLN A 16 -8.24 14.07 -18.01
C GLN A 16 -9.67 13.82 -17.52
N SER A 17 -10.15 14.61 -16.56
CA SER A 17 -11.53 14.57 -16.03
C SER A 17 -11.97 13.18 -15.54
N PHE A 18 -11.18 12.57 -14.65
CA PHE A 18 -11.57 11.35 -13.93
C PHE A 18 -11.46 11.54 -12.43
N ALA A 19 -12.29 10.85 -11.64
CA ALA A 19 -12.21 10.90 -10.18
C ALA A 19 -11.16 9.93 -9.62
N ILE A 20 -10.53 10.31 -8.51
CA ILE A 20 -9.60 9.46 -7.73
C ILE A 20 -10.17 9.23 -6.33
N SER A 21 -10.18 7.97 -5.88
CA SER A 21 -10.53 7.62 -4.50
C SER A 21 -9.48 6.71 -3.88
N TYR A 22 -9.02 7.04 -2.66
CA TYR A 22 -8.07 6.22 -1.90
C TYR A 22 -8.79 5.49 -0.77
N LEU A 23 -8.55 4.18 -0.67
CA LEU A 23 -9.01 3.33 0.41
C LEU A 23 -7.79 2.72 1.12
N ASP A 24 -7.52 3.18 2.33
CA ASP A 24 -6.48 2.57 3.17
C ASP A 24 -7.03 1.31 3.84
N ILE A 25 -6.34 0.19 3.63
CA ILE A 25 -6.69 -1.11 4.19
C ILE A 25 -5.68 -1.43 5.31
N GLY A 26 -6.22 -1.57 6.53
CA GLY A 26 -5.48 -2.03 7.69
C GLY A 26 -4.86 -0.91 8.53
N GLU A 27 -5.29 -0.83 9.79
CA GLU A 27 -4.36 -0.57 10.87
C GLU A 27 -3.47 -1.80 11.02
N PRO A 28 -2.13 -1.67 10.97
CA PRO A 28 -1.28 -2.75 11.43
C PRO A 28 -1.55 -2.89 12.93
N ARG A 29 -2.44 -3.81 13.33
CA ARG A 29 -2.44 -4.28 14.71
C ARG A 29 -1.05 -4.89 14.87
N ALA A 30 -0.19 -4.14 15.55
CA ALA A 30 1.19 -4.52 15.81
C ALA A 30 1.21 -6.01 16.16
N PRO A 31 2.17 -6.80 15.64
CA PRO A 31 2.42 -8.06 16.29
C PRO A 31 2.69 -7.70 17.75
N ARG A 32 1.81 -8.11 18.67
CA ARG A 32 2.15 -8.19 20.09
C ARG A 32 3.18 -9.30 20.34
N CYS A 33 4.10 -9.50 19.39
CA CYS A 33 5.41 -10.07 19.66
C CYS A 33 6.29 -8.91 20.09
N ALA A 34 6.04 -8.36 21.28
CA ALA A 34 7.15 -7.74 22.00
C ALA A 34 8.23 -8.83 22.12
N PRO A 35 9.49 -8.58 21.75
CA PRO A 35 10.54 -9.49 22.14
C PRO A 35 10.60 -9.44 23.66
N GLN A 36 10.09 -10.46 24.35
CA GLN A 36 10.53 -10.70 25.71
C GLN A 36 11.94 -11.27 25.56
N CYS A 37 12.93 -10.38 25.47
CA CYS A 37 14.33 -10.74 25.69
C CYS A 37 14.46 -11.19 27.15
N SER A 38 14.20 -12.45 27.43
CA SER A 38 14.70 -13.12 28.62
C SER A 38 15.99 -13.83 28.21
N GLU A 39 17.12 -13.32 28.70
CA GLU A 39 18.46 -13.89 28.54
C GLU A 39 18.63 -15.21 29.30
N LEU A 40 18.04 -16.31 28.83
CA LEU A 40 18.32 -17.62 29.40
C LEU A 40 18.75 -18.56 28.28
N GLY A 41 20.05 -18.89 28.30
CA GLY A 41 20.76 -19.66 27.28
C GLY A 41 20.03 -20.92 26.82
N GLY A 42 19.95 -21.07 25.50
CA GLY A 42 19.39 -22.23 24.81
C GLY A 42 18.99 -21.85 23.37
N GLU A 43 19.38 -22.68 22.39
CA GLU A 43 19.20 -22.49 20.93
C GLU A 43 17.80 -21.96 20.51
N PRO A 44 17.71 -20.90 19.68
CA PRO A 44 16.44 -20.34 19.25
C PRO A 44 15.80 -21.17 18.13
N ARG A 45 14.88 -22.09 18.48
CA ARG A 45 13.95 -22.68 17.50
C ARG A 45 12.80 -21.70 17.24
N VAL A 46 12.99 -20.82 16.25
CA VAL A 46 11.93 -19.93 15.74
C VAL A 46 10.80 -20.73 15.10
N THR A 47 9.77 -21.06 15.88
CA THR A 47 8.48 -21.51 15.36
C THR A 47 7.51 -20.34 15.43
N PRO A 48 6.97 -19.85 14.29
CA PRO A 48 5.97 -18.79 14.32
C PRO A 48 4.63 -19.40 14.76
N LEU A 49 4.30 -19.26 16.05
CA LEU A 49 2.95 -19.51 16.57
C LEU A 49 2.11 -18.25 16.36
N CYS A 50 1.61 -18.04 15.14
CA CYS A 50 0.51 -17.10 14.88
C CYS A 50 -0.80 -17.89 14.65
N PRO A 51 -1.90 -17.58 15.36
CA PRO A 51 -3.18 -18.26 15.19
C PRO A 51 -3.85 -17.96 13.83
N PRO A 52 -4.74 -18.84 13.35
CA PRO A 52 -5.31 -18.80 12.00
C PRO A 52 -6.57 -17.94 11.94
N ASP A 53 -6.48 -16.66 12.28
CA ASP A 53 -7.56 -15.70 12.01
C ASP A 53 -6.98 -14.46 11.33
N ALA A 54 -7.52 -14.17 10.14
CA ALA A 54 -6.94 -13.36 9.08
C ALA A 54 -6.36 -12.01 9.53
N LEU A 55 -5.03 -11.88 9.42
CA LEU A 55 -4.29 -10.63 9.52
C LEU A 55 -3.52 -10.43 8.21
N SER A 56 -3.32 -9.19 7.77
CA SER A 56 -2.41 -8.92 6.65
C SER A 56 -1.01 -9.43 7.05
N LEU A 57 -0.62 -10.58 6.49
CA LEU A 57 0.57 -11.35 6.90
C LEU A 57 1.88 -10.57 6.74
N SER A 58 1.84 -9.47 5.98
CA SER A 58 2.99 -8.65 5.64
C SER A 58 3.32 -7.58 6.70
N GLY A 59 2.41 -7.24 7.61
CA GLY A 59 2.63 -6.16 8.58
C GLY A 59 2.77 -4.77 7.95
N LEU A 60 2.37 -4.61 6.68
CA LEU A 60 2.43 -3.35 5.94
C LEU A 60 1.07 -2.66 5.92
N HIS A 61 1.08 -1.33 5.82
CA HIS A 61 -0.10 -0.59 5.42
C HIS A 61 -0.39 -0.87 3.96
N GLN A 62 -1.66 -1.10 3.65
CA GLN A 62 -2.12 -1.32 2.28
C GLN A 62 -3.03 -0.15 1.87
N CYS A 63 -3.01 0.18 0.59
CA CYS A 63 -3.86 1.21 0.02
C CYS A 63 -4.32 0.77 -1.37
N LEU A 64 -5.60 0.98 -1.65
CA LEU A 64 -6.16 0.88 -2.99
C LEU A 64 -6.45 2.30 -3.48
N VAL A 65 -6.10 2.57 -4.74
CA VAL A 65 -6.54 3.77 -5.45
C VAL A 65 -7.44 3.35 -6.59
N GLU A 66 -8.65 3.90 -6.63
CA GLU A 66 -9.61 3.74 -7.71
C GLU A 66 -9.56 4.97 -8.62
N LEU A 67 -9.52 4.74 -9.93
CA LEU A 67 -9.65 5.74 -10.98
C LEU A 67 -10.97 5.51 -11.70
N SER A 68 -11.82 6.53 -11.77
CA SER A 68 -13.09 6.49 -12.50
C SER A 68 -12.91 6.63 -14.03
N THR A 69 -11.90 5.98 -14.59
CA THR A 69 -11.65 5.88 -16.04
C THR A 69 -12.58 4.84 -16.69
N GLN A 70 -12.47 4.65 -17.99
CA GLN A 70 -13.20 3.59 -18.72
C GLN A 70 -12.18 2.67 -19.43
N PRO A 71 -12.00 1.42 -18.96
CA PRO A 71 -12.62 0.80 -17.78
C PRO A 71 -12.16 1.42 -16.45
N THR A 72 -12.96 1.24 -15.40
CA THR A 72 -12.57 1.61 -14.03
C THR A 72 -11.31 0.84 -13.65
N THR A 73 -10.34 1.55 -13.09
CA THR A 73 -9.04 0.96 -12.74
C THR A 73 -8.83 1.03 -11.25
N VAL A 74 -8.37 -0.07 -10.64
CA VAL A 74 -7.94 -0.10 -9.24
C VAL A 74 -6.47 -0.50 -9.19
N CYS A 75 -5.67 0.26 -8.43
CA CYS A 75 -4.25 -0.01 -8.21
C CYS A 75 -3.96 -0.18 -6.72
N HIS A 76 -3.13 -1.18 -6.40
CA HIS A 76 -2.73 -1.49 -5.03
C HIS A 76 -1.35 -0.93 -4.71
N GLY A 77 -1.15 -0.46 -3.49
CA GLY A 77 0.14 -0.11 -2.91
C GLY A 77 0.27 -0.63 -1.49
N ALA A 78 1.49 -1.03 -1.11
CA ALA A 78 1.81 -1.43 0.25
C ALA A 78 3.13 -0.82 0.70
N ALA A 79 3.19 -0.38 1.97
CA ALA A 79 4.36 0.25 2.55
C ALA A 79 4.32 0.20 4.09
N PRO A 80 5.43 0.45 4.80
CA PRO A 80 5.43 0.51 6.26
C PRO A 80 4.66 1.71 6.85
N SER A 81 4.18 2.65 6.03
CA SER A 81 3.39 3.83 6.45
C SER A 81 2.21 4.06 5.51
N ARG A 82 1.10 4.61 6.01
CA ARG A 82 -0.10 4.95 5.19
C ARG A 82 0.24 5.84 3.99
N ASP A 83 1.00 6.90 4.23
CA ASP A 83 1.45 7.82 3.17
C ASP A 83 2.28 7.10 2.10
N GLY A 84 3.19 6.22 2.54
CA GLY A 84 3.98 5.38 1.63
C GLY A 84 3.13 4.44 0.79
N ALA A 85 2.06 3.87 1.37
CA ALA A 85 1.17 2.94 0.69
C ALA A 85 0.33 3.68 -0.36
N ARG A 86 -0.19 4.86 -0.01
CA ARG A 86 -0.87 5.77 -0.96
C ARG A 86 0.06 6.19 -2.09
N ALA A 87 1.27 6.62 -1.77
CA ALA A 87 2.26 6.99 -2.77
C ALA A 87 2.60 5.82 -3.70
N GLN A 88 2.71 4.59 -3.19
CA GLN A 88 2.93 3.40 -4.01
C GLN A 88 1.73 3.08 -4.90
N ALA A 89 0.51 3.15 -4.37
CA ALA A 89 -0.71 2.93 -5.15
C ALA A 89 -0.82 3.98 -6.28
N ALA A 90 -0.55 5.25 -5.98
CA ALA A 90 -0.54 6.33 -6.96
C ALA A 90 0.53 6.15 -8.04
N ARG A 91 1.74 5.71 -7.67
CA ARG A 91 2.80 5.36 -8.65
C ARG A 91 2.33 4.28 -9.63
N ASN A 92 1.70 3.23 -9.10
CA ASN A 92 1.21 2.12 -9.91
C ASN A 92 0.08 2.58 -10.85
N ALA A 93 -0.81 3.46 -10.37
CA ALA A 93 -1.84 4.09 -11.19
C ALA A 93 -1.25 4.95 -12.33
N LEU A 94 -0.23 5.77 -12.04
CA LEU A 94 0.48 6.55 -13.06
C LEU A 94 1.11 5.65 -14.13
N GLN A 95 1.73 4.54 -13.72
CA GLN A 95 2.30 3.58 -14.67
C GLN A 95 1.23 2.93 -15.54
N TYR A 96 0.09 2.55 -14.97
CA TYR A 96 -1.04 2.04 -15.73
C TYR A 96 -1.52 3.05 -16.78
N LEU A 97 -1.74 4.31 -16.38
CA LEU A 97 -2.19 5.37 -17.29
C LEU A 97 -1.17 5.60 -18.42
N ARG A 98 0.14 5.53 -18.13
CA ARG A 98 1.18 5.64 -19.17
C ARG A 98 1.11 4.51 -20.20
N ILE A 99 0.87 3.28 -19.76
CA ILE A 99 0.71 2.13 -20.65
C ILE A 99 -0.52 2.32 -21.53
N MET A 100 -1.64 2.75 -20.94
CA MET A 100 -2.90 2.98 -21.65
C MET A 100 -2.84 4.17 -22.62
N ALA A 101 -2.02 5.18 -22.32
CA ALA A 101 -1.76 6.31 -23.21
C ALA A 101 -0.81 5.96 -24.38
N GLY A 102 -0.33 4.71 -24.49
CA GLY A 102 0.61 4.29 -25.53
C GLY A 102 2.03 4.80 -25.33
N GLY A 103 2.40 5.18 -24.10
CA GLY A 103 3.72 5.72 -23.76
C GLY A 103 4.81 4.66 -23.83
N LYS A 104 5.53 4.62 -24.96
CA LYS A 104 6.76 3.84 -25.17
C LYS A 104 7.98 4.53 -24.57
#